data_AF-A0A6N6Z3Y5-F1
#
_entry.id   AF-A0A6N6Z3Y5-F1
#
_cell.length_a   1.000
_cell.length_b   1.000
_cell.length_c   1.000
_cell.angle_alpha   90.00
_cell.angle_beta   90.00
_cell.angle_gamma   90.00
#
_symmetry.space_group_name_H-M   'P 1'
#
loop_
_entity.id
_entity.type
_entity.pdbx_description
1 polymer ?
#
loop_
_entity_poly.entity_id
_entity_poly.type
_entity_poly.pdbx_seq_one_letter_code
_entity_poly.pdbx_strand_id
1 'polypeptide(L)'
;MNDERSIREKLATWQPETTPDPYLKQRVLNRVAASGETERAWFRRLWPQWGRFSLAAVAVALVLALASFWVLPSDTHHLDGQLTAQRTRYFLRIDPVARLDAEGARAEPQADPSLIDMLDWMRTNFDLTQDQFVELVKVHQTYSGDLDSLYDRLVELQHSYEGFESQRLHDQSIDFIALYQLLQRRDAVREDAEKTSMALVRQILHVLRPEQRDRFILLLNQAHTPSVAAATPWTPPPTPMPT
;
A
#
# COMPACT_ATOMS: atom_id res chain seq x y z
N MET A 1 -4.05 36.22 0.48
CA MET A 1 -5.13 35.85 -0.46
C MET A 1 -4.65 35.11 -1.73
N ASN A 2 -3.34 34.95 -1.99
CA ASN A 2 -2.86 34.17 -3.15
C ASN A 2 -2.74 32.65 -2.92
N ASP A 3 -2.82 32.18 -1.68
CA ASP A 3 -2.45 30.81 -1.31
C ASP A 3 -3.60 29.78 -1.54
N GLU A 4 -4.85 30.18 -1.31
CA GLU A 4 -6.00 29.29 -1.52
C GLU A 4 -6.26 28.94 -2.99
N ARG A 5 -5.88 29.82 -3.93
CA ARG A 5 -5.99 29.51 -5.37
C ARG A 5 -5.00 28.43 -5.79
N SER A 6 -3.75 28.52 -5.35
CA SER A 6 -2.69 27.54 -5.62
C SER A 6 -3.07 26.15 -5.10
N ILE A 7 -3.65 26.07 -3.90
CA ILE A 7 -4.09 24.80 -3.30
C ILE A 7 -5.27 24.20 -4.07
N ARG A 8 -6.27 25.01 -4.45
CA ARG A 8 -7.39 24.53 -5.27
C ARG A 8 -6.95 24.09 -6.67
N GLU A 9 -5.99 24.77 -7.26
CA GLU A 9 -5.44 24.45 -8.59
C GLU A 9 -4.66 23.14 -8.55
N LYS A 10 -3.84 22.90 -7.51
CA LYS A 10 -3.12 21.63 -7.29
C LYS A 10 -4.05 20.45 -6.95
N LEU A 11 -5.13 20.71 -6.20
CA LEU A 11 -6.17 19.70 -5.92
C LEU A 11 -7.02 19.40 -7.15
N ALA A 12 -7.27 20.39 -8.02
CA ALA A 12 -8.01 20.19 -9.26
C ALA A 12 -7.23 19.35 -10.29
N THR A 13 -5.89 19.39 -10.24
CA THR A 13 -5.02 18.50 -11.04
C THR A 13 -4.87 17.10 -10.46
N TRP A 14 -5.30 16.85 -9.22
CA TRP A 14 -5.35 15.51 -8.64
C TRP A 14 -6.63 14.81 -9.09
N GLN A 15 -6.61 14.29 -10.32
CA GLN A 15 -7.56 13.28 -10.77
C GLN A 15 -6.83 11.93 -10.74
N PRO A 16 -7.16 11.00 -9.84
CA PRO A 16 -6.79 9.62 -10.10
C PRO A 16 -7.45 9.26 -11.43
N GLU A 17 -6.68 8.78 -12.41
CA GLU A 17 -7.22 8.26 -13.67
C GLU A 17 -8.08 7.03 -13.35
N THR A 18 -9.32 7.26 -12.92
CA THR A 18 -10.36 6.25 -12.74
C THR A 18 -11.22 6.19 -13.98
N THR A 19 -10.62 6.35 -15.17
CA THR A 19 -11.34 6.09 -16.42
C THR A 19 -11.60 4.59 -16.44
N PRO A 20 -12.84 4.12 -16.27
CA PRO A 20 -13.12 2.69 -16.24
C PRO A 20 -12.75 2.15 -17.61
N ASP A 21 -11.75 1.28 -17.68
CA ASP A 21 -11.30 0.70 -18.95
C ASP A 21 -12.50 -0.04 -19.58
N PRO A 22 -13.05 0.46 -20.70
CA PRO A 22 -14.27 -0.08 -21.28
C PRO A 22 -14.06 -1.51 -21.81
N TYR A 23 -12.82 -1.95 -21.92
CA TYR A 23 -12.44 -3.28 -22.38
C TYR A 23 -11.94 -4.20 -21.26
N LEU A 24 -11.98 -3.76 -19.99
CA LEU A 24 -11.51 -4.55 -18.84
C LEU A 24 -12.26 -5.90 -18.76
N LYS A 25 -13.58 -5.85 -18.93
CA LYS A 25 -14.45 -7.03 -18.96
C LYS A 25 -14.04 -8.00 -20.07
N GLN A 26 -13.74 -7.50 -21.27
CA GLN A 26 -13.32 -8.31 -22.41
C GLN A 26 -11.93 -8.96 -22.19
N ARG A 27 -10.99 -8.20 -21.60
CA ARG A 27 -9.64 -8.67 -21.26
C ARG A 27 -9.67 -9.77 -20.20
N VAL A 28 -10.49 -9.61 -19.16
CA VAL A 28 -10.64 -10.62 -18.11
C VAL A 28 -11.25 -11.91 -18.70
N LEU A 29 -12.29 -11.79 -19.53
CA LEU A 29 -12.90 -12.94 -20.20
C LEU A 29 -11.92 -13.67 -21.13
N ASN A 30 -11.13 -12.94 -21.92
CA ASN A 30 -10.10 -13.53 -22.77
C ASN A 30 -8.98 -14.22 -21.97
N ARG A 31 -8.63 -13.68 -20.80
CA ARG A 31 -7.59 -14.27 -19.94
C ARG A 31 -8.06 -15.54 -19.25
N VAL A 32 -9.31 -15.58 -18.78
CA VAL A 32 -9.92 -16.78 -18.18
C VAL A 32 -10.12 -17.89 -19.21
N ALA A 33 -10.44 -17.54 -20.46
CA ALA A 33 -10.51 -18.50 -21.56
C ALA A 33 -9.13 -19.10 -21.94
N ALA A 34 -8.04 -18.35 -21.77
CA ALA A 34 -6.68 -18.79 -22.09
C ALA A 34 -5.99 -19.62 -20.97
N SER A 35 -6.41 -19.49 -19.71
CA SER A 35 -5.78 -20.17 -18.57
C SER A 35 -6.28 -21.60 -18.32
N GLY A 36 -7.31 -22.06 -19.04
CA GLY A 36 -7.92 -23.39 -18.82
C GLY A 36 -7.09 -24.59 -19.31
N GLU A 37 -6.15 -24.41 -20.24
CA GLU A 37 -5.49 -25.54 -20.92
C GLU A 37 -4.00 -25.77 -20.56
N THR A 38 -3.31 -24.81 -19.93
CA THR A 38 -1.83 -24.82 -19.86
C THR A 38 -1.21 -25.22 -18.52
N GLU A 39 -1.91 -25.11 -17.38
CA GLU A 39 -1.27 -25.30 -16.06
C GLU A 39 -0.98 -26.77 -15.68
N ARG A 40 -1.72 -27.75 -16.20
CA ARG A 40 -1.55 -29.16 -15.80
C ARG A 40 -0.40 -29.90 -16.50
N ALA A 41 0.17 -29.35 -17.58
CA ALA A 41 1.18 -30.03 -18.38
C ALA A 41 2.63 -29.76 -17.93
N TRP A 42 2.92 -28.59 -17.36
CA TRP A 42 4.30 -28.19 -17.07
C TRP A 42 4.86 -28.77 -15.75
N PHE A 43 4.01 -28.96 -14.73
CA PHE A 43 4.42 -29.40 -13.39
C PHE A 43 4.94 -30.84 -13.35
N ARG A 44 4.49 -31.73 -14.26
CA ARG A 44 5.00 -33.12 -14.34
C ARG A 44 6.38 -33.24 -14.99
N ARG A 45 6.89 -32.21 -15.65
CA ARG A 45 8.13 -32.31 -16.46
C ARG A 45 9.40 -31.85 -15.73
N LEU A 46 9.28 -31.14 -14.61
CA LEU A 46 10.42 -30.48 -13.94
C LEU A 46 10.98 -31.19 -12.69
N TRP A 47 10.43 -32.33 -12.27
CA TRP A 47 10.75 -32.91 -10.96
C TRP A 47 12.03 -33.78 -10.81
N PRO A 48 12.69 -34.37 -11.84
CA PRO A 48 13.73 -35.39 -11.55
C PRO A 48 15.22 -34.96 -11.64
N GLN A 49 15.59 -33.66 -11.77
CA GLN A 49 17.01 -33.29 -12.04
C GLN A 49 17.78 -32.53 -10.94
N TRP A 50 17.22 -32.30 -9.75
CA TRP A 50 17.88 -31.52 -8.67
C TRP A 50 18.94 -32.31 -7.85
N GLY A 51 19.43 -33.45 -8.34
CA GLY A 51 20.36 -34.33 -7.61
C GLY A 51 21.85 -34.11 -7.86
N ARG A 52 22.28 -33.18 -8.72
CA ARG A 52 23.69 -33.12 -9.19
C ARG A 52 24.17 -31.71 -9.55
N PHE A 53 24.36 -30.82 -8.58
CA PHE A 53 25.25 -29.66 -8.78
C PHE A 53 26.22 -29.50 -7.60
N SER A 54 27.48 -29.25 -7.98
CA SER A 54 28.71 -29.66 -7.32
C SER A 54 29.31 -28.60 -6.39
N LEU A 55 30.14 -29.08 -5.46
CA LEU A 55 30.86 -28.37 -4.38
C LEU A 55 31.70 -27.13 -4.79
N ALA A 56 31.80 -26.79 -6.07
CA ALA A 56 32.60 -25.66 -6.55
C ALA A 56 31.90 -24.28 -6.40
N ALA A 57 30.57 -24.24 -6.32
CA ALA A 57 29.81 -22.98 -6.19
C ALA A 57 29.90 -22.35 -4.79
N VAL A 58 30.25 -23.13 -3.76
CA VAL A 58 30.28 -22.66 -2.36
C VAL A 58 31.51 -21.80 -2.05
N ALA A 59 32.64 -22.02 -2.76
CA ALA A 59 33.90 -21.33 -2.46
C ALA A 59 33.92 -19.85 -2.89
N VAL A 60 33.26 -19.49 -3.99
CA VAL A 60 33.21 -18.10 -4.48
C VAL A 60 32.25 -17.24 -3.64
N ALA A 61 31.16 -17.83 -3.13
CA ALA A 61 30.23 -17.15 -2.24
C ALA A 61 30.87 -16.76 -0.89
N LEU A 62 31.79 -17.59 -0.38
CA LEU A 62 32.46 -17.36 0.91
C LEU A 62 33.48 -16.20 0.86
N VAL A 63 34.15 -15.98 -0.27
CA VAL A 63 35.12 -14.86 -0.42
C VAL A 63 34.41 -13.52 -0.58
N LEU A 64 33.25 -13.49 -1.25
CA LEU A 64 32.42 -12.26 -1.34
C LEU A 64 31.73 -11.90 -0.02
N ALA A 65 31.42 -12.89 0.83
CA ALA A 65 30.85 -12.67 2.16
C ALA A 65 31.86 -12.11 3.18
N LEU A 66 33.16 -12.37 3.01
CA LEU A 66 34.21 -11.90 3.93
C LEU A 66 34.71 -10.48 3.61
N ALA A 67 34.67 -10.05 2.35
CA ALA A 67 35.08 -8.70 1.96
C ALA A 67 34.05 -7.60 2.31
N SER A 68 32.79 -7.98 2.55
CA SER A 68 31.70 -7.06 2.93
C SER A 68 31.68 -6.72 4.43
N PHE A 69 32.54 -7.36 5.26
CA PHE A 69 32.58 -7.17 6.71
C PHE A 69 33.47 -6.00 7.18
N TRP A 70 34.31 -5.41 6.31
CA TRP A 70 35.25 -4.34 6.69
C TRP A 70 34.88 -2.93 6.21
N VAL A 71 33.70 -2.76 5.59
CA VAL A 71 33.11 -1.43 5.40
C VAL A 71 32.29 -1.12 6.65
N LEU A 72 32.90 -0.38 7.58
CA LEU A 72 32.21 0.07 8.80
C LEU A 72 30.89 0.77 8.44
N PRO A 73 29.79 0.43 9.12
CA PRO A 73 28.48 1.02 8.90
C PRO A 73 28.48 2.45 9.45
N SER A 74 28.23 3.44 8.61
CA SER A 74 27.82 4.75 9.11
C SER A 74 26.42 4.59 9.72
N ASP A 75 26.32 4.77 11.03
CA ASP A 75 25.10 4.74 11.88
C ASP A 75 23.94 5.67 11.42
N THR A 76 24.06 6.31 10.26
CA THR A 76 23.02 7.14 9.65
C THR A 76 21.81 6.33 9.18
N HIS A 77 21.97 5.05 8.83
CA HIS A 77 20.86 4.22 8.35
C HIS A 77 19.81 3.91 9.43
N HIS A 78 20.19 3.94 10.72
CA HIS A 78 19.26 3.56 11.79
C HIS A 78 18.24 4.67 12.10
N LEU A 79 18.63 5.94 11.94
CA LEU A 79 17.76 7.10 12.14
C LEU A 79 16.77 7.29 10.99
N ASP A 80 17.24 7.12 9.75
CA ASP A 80 16.39 7.22 8.56
C ASP A 80 15.33 6.11 8.52
N GLY A 81 15.68 4.90 8.99
CA GLY A 81 14.74 3.78 9.10
C GLY A 81 13.61 4.05 10.10
N GLN A 82 13.91 4.65 11.27
CA GLN A 82 12.90 4.96 12.28
C GLN A 82 11.94 6.05 11.84
N LEU A 83 12.45 7.12 11.22
CA LEU A 83 11.61 8.20 10.68
C LEU A 83 10.69 7.68 9.59
N THR A 84 11.20 6.84 8.69
CA THR A 84 10.38 6.21 7.64
C THR A 84 9.27 5.35 8.25
N ALA A 85 9.59 4.54 9.26
CA ALA A 85 8.60 3.70 9.94
C ALA A 85 7.49 4.53 10.63
N GLN A 86 7.85 5.62 11.32
CA GLN A 86 6.86 6.50 11.95
C GLN A 86 5.97 7.22 10.93
N ARG A 87 6.54 7.67 9.80
CA ARG A 87 5.78 8.27 8.68
C ARG A 87 4.78 7.28 8.10
N THR A 88 5.22 6.06 7.79
CA THR A 88 4.33 5.02 7.26
C THR A 88 3.22 4.70 8.25
N ARG A 89 3.54 4.55 9.54
CA ARG A 89 2.52 4.28 10.58
C ARG A 89 1.47 5.39 10.65
N TYR A 90 1.92 6.65 10.66
CA TYR A 90 1.00 7.78 10.64
C TYR A 90 0.10 7.77 9.39
N PHE A 91 0.68 7.52 8.21
CA PHE A 91 -0.09 7.44 6.97
C PHE A 91 -1.16 6.33 7.01
N LEU A 92 -0.79 5.12 7.44
CA LEU A 92 -1.74 4.02 7.61
C LEU A 92 -2.82 4.32 8.67
N ARG A 93 -2.53 5.18 9.65
CA ARG A 93 -3.51 5.60 10.64
C ARG A 93 -4.57 6.51 10.01
N ILE A 94 -4.18 7.44 9.15
CA ILE A 94 -5.10 8.43 8.57
C ILE A 94 -5.74 8.00 7.24
N ASP A 95 -5.31 6.87 6.66
CA ASP A 95 -5.82 6.34 5.40
C ASP A 95 -6.26 4.87 5.55
N PRO A 96 -7.57 4.62 5.70
CA PRO A 96 -8.15 3.27 5.82
C PRO A 96 -7.84 2.36 4.63
N VAL A 97 -7.76 2.92 3.42
CA VAL A 97 -7.52 2.16 2.20
C VAL A 97 -6.08 1.67 2.17
N ALA A 98 -5.14 2.57 2.45
CA ALA A 98 -3.73 2.19 2.57
C ALA A 98 -3.49 1.18 3.71
N ARG A 99 -4.24 1.29 4.82
CA ARG A 99 -4.19 0.33 5.93
C ARG A 99 -4.58 -1.07 5.46
N LEU A 100 -5.71 -1.20 4.76
CA LEU A 100 -6.19 -2.47 4.20
C LEU A 100 -5.17 -3.07 3.22
N ASP A 101 -4.65 -2.26 2.29
CA ASP A 101 -3.69 -2.72 1.28
C ASP A 101 -2.36 -3.17 1.94
N ALA A 102 -1.94 -2.51 3.02
CA ALA A 102 -0.72 -2.87 3.77
C ALA A 102 -0.88 -4.14 4.61
N GLU A 103 -2.07 -4.44 5.11
CA GLU A 103 -2.35 -5.67 5.86
C GLU A 103 -2.38 -6.90 4.97
N GLY A 104 -2.97 -6.81 3.77
CA GLY A 104 -2.91 -7.89 2.79
C GLY A 104 -1.49 -8.25 2.36
N ALA A 105 -0.54 -7.32 2.48
CA ALA A 105 0.88 -7.53 2.15
C ALA A 105 1.73 -8.05 3.33
N ARG A 106 1.23 -8.02 4.57
CA ARG A 106 2.03 -8.36 5.76
C ARG A 106 1.68 -9.74 6.31
N ALA A 107 2.71 -10.48 6.70
CA ALA A 107 2.56 -11.79 7.34
C ALA A 107 2.27 -11.71 8.86
N GLU A 108 2.55 -10.57 9.51
CA GLU A 108 2.37 -10.42 10.96
C GLU A 108 1.68 -9.09 11.36
N PRO A 109 0.79 -9.11 12.36
CA PRO A 109 0.19 -7.90 12.94
C PRO A 109 1.26 -7.06 13.64
N GLN A 110 1.39 -5.79 13.25
CA GLN A 110 2.20 -4.84 14.01
C GLN A 110 1.35 -4.18 15.10
N ALA A 111 1.92 -3.97 16.28
CA ALA A 111 1.29 -3.18 17.32
C ALA A 111 1.02 -1.76 16.79
N ASP A 112 -0.24 -1.34 16.84
CA ASP A 112 -0.65 0.01 16.45
C ASP A 112 -0.11 1.00 17.49
N PRO A 113 0.82 1.92 17.12
CA PRO A 113 1.29 2.94 18.05
C PRO A 113 0.11 3.79 18.53
N SER A 114 0.18 4.31 19.76
CA SER A 114 -0.89 5.16 20.25
C SER A 114 -0.96 6.46 19.43
N LEU A 115 -2.16 7.01 19.26
CA LEU A 115 -2.35 8.32 18.61
C LEU A 115 -1.49 9.40 19.26
N ILE A 116 -1.33 9.34 20.58
CA ILE A 116 -0.52 10.31 21.33
C ILE A 116 0.96 10.21 20.96
N ASP A 117 1.52 9.00 20.80
CA ASP A 117 2.92 8.83 20.40
C ASP A 117 3.17 9.39 18.99
N MET A 118 2.22 9.19 18.08
CA MET A 118 2.31 9.74 16.72
C MET A 118 2.20 11.27 16.72
N LEU A 119 1.31 11.85 17.53
CA LEU A 119 1.17 13.30 17.62
C LEU A 119 2.35 13.95 18.32
N ASP A 120 2.96 13.30 19.32
CA ASP A 120 4.17 13.79 19.98
C ASP A 120 5.37 13.77 19.03
N TRP A 121 5.47 12.73 18.20
CA TRP A 121 6.42 12.71 17.10
C TRP A 121 6.18 13.89 16.12
N MET A 122 4.94 14.14 15.71
CA MET A 122 4.63 15.30 14.86
C MET A 122 5.00 16.63 15.53
N ARG A 123 4.72 16.76 16.83
CA ARG A 123 5.07 17.96 17.60
C ARG A 123 6.54 18.28 17.48
N THR A 124 7.38 17.27 17.70
CA THR A 124 8.84 17.40 17.64
C THR A 124 9.33 17.67 16.21
N ASN A 125 8.77 16.98 15.19
CA ASN A 125 9.26 17.08 13.80
C ASN A 125 8.80 18.34 13.06
N PHE A 126 7.68 18.92 13.46
CA PHE A 126 7.12 20.12 12.83
C PHE A 126 7.26 21.39 13.69
N ASP A 127 7.98 21.32 14.81
CA ASP A 127 8.15 22.43 15.75
C ASP A 127 6.79 23.05 16.16
N LEU A 128 5.82 22.19 16.49
CA LEU A 128 4.45 22.66 16.79
C LEU A 128 4.39 23.42 18.10
N THR A 129 3.67 24.54 18.11
CA THR A 129 3.34 25.21 19.38
C THR A 129 2.39 24.35 20.21
N GLN A 130 2.31 24.62 21.51
CA GLN A 130 1.37 23.94 22.40
C GLN A 130 -0.08 24.07 21.91
N ASP A 131 -0.48 25.25 21.44
CA ASP A 131 -1.82 25.50 20.91
C ASP A 131 -2.09 24.70 19.63
N GLN A 132 -1.13 24.66 18.70
CA GLN A 132 -1.22 23.84 17.49
C GLN A 132 -1.33 22.35 17.83
N PHE A 133 -0.54 21.88 18.79
CA PHE A 133 -0.58 20.48 19.23
C PHE A 133 -1.96 20.12 19.81
N VAL A 134 -2.50 20.94 20.71
CA VAL A 134 -3.84 20.73 21.29
C VAL A 134 -4.91 20.71 20.19
N GLU A 135 -4.80 21.60 19.21
CA GLU A 135 -5.77 21.65 18.12
C GLU A 135 -5.66 20.43 17.18
N LEU A 136 -4.44 19.99 16.86
CA LEU A 136 -4.24 18.76 16.09
C LEU A 136 -4.79 17.52 16.80
N VAL A 137 -4.63 17.43 18.13
CA VAL A 137 -5.22 16.34 18.92
C VAL A 137 -6.74 16.30 18.74
N LYS A 138 -7.43 17.44 18.85
CA LYS A 138 -8.88 17.51 18.66
C LYS A 138 -9.29 17.13 17.24
N VAL A 139 -8.56 17.63 16.23
CA VAL A 139 -8.81 17.30 14.83
C VAL A 139 -8.71 15.79 14.63
N HIS A 140 -7.65 15.13 15.10
CA HIS A 140 -7.50 13.67 14.96
C HIS A 140 -8.58 12.90 15.72
N GLN A 141 -8.92 13.31 16.95
CA GLN A 141 -9.99 12.69 17.71
C GLN A 141 -11.33 12.76 16.98
N THR A 142 -11.63 13.89 16.34
CA THR A 142 -12.86 14.11 15.57
C THR A 142 -13.01 13.12 14.42
N TYR A 143 -11.93 12.83 13.69
CA TYR A 143 -11.96 11.94 12.53
C TYR A 143 -11.65 10.47 12.85
N SER A 144 -11.04 10.18 13.99
CA SER A 144 -10.55 8.83 14.32
C SER A 144 -11.65 7.77 14.31
N GLY A 145 -12.83 8.06 14.89
CA GLY A 145 -13.96 7.13 14.91
C GLY A 145 -14.50 6.83 13.51
N ASP A 146 -14.60 7.84 12.65
CA ASP A 146 -15.08 7.67 11.27
C ASP A 146 -14.08 6.85 10.43
N LEU A 147 -12.78 7.15 10.54
CA LEU A 147 -11.74 6.43 9.80
C LEU A 147 -11.63 4.97 10.24
N ASP A 148 -11.68 4.70 11.55
CA ASP A 148 -11.65 3.32 12.07
C ASP A 148 -12.92 2.56 11.65
N SER A 149 -14.11 3.20 11.68
CA SER A 149 -15.34 2.58 11.19
C SER A 149 -15.30 2.28 9.68
N LEU A 150 -14.72 3.15 8.87
CA LEU A 150 -14.55 2.94 7.43
C LEU A 150 -13.57 1.79 7.16
N TYR A 151 -12.47 1.72 7.90
CA TYR A 151 -11.53 0.61 7.83
C TYR A 151 -12.20 -0.73 8.17
N ASP A 152 -12.96 -0.82 9.26
CA ASP A 152 -13.67 -2.04 9.65
C ASP A 152 -14.62 -2.53 8.54
N ARG A 153 -15.34 -1.60 7.89
CA ARG A 153 -16.21 -1.92 6.74
C ARG A 153 -15.41 -2.42 5.53
N LEU A 154 -14.26 -1.83 5.26
CA LEU A 154 -13.38 -2.30 4.18
C LEU A 154 -12.89 -3.73 4.43
N VAL A 155 -12.50 -4.05 5.67
CA VAL A 155 -12.10 -5.40 6.08
C VAL A 155 -13.25 -6.40 5.90
N GLU A 156 -14.46 -6.06 6.36
CA GLU A 156 -15.65 -6.91 6.19
C GLU A 156 -15.95 -7.20 4.72
N LEU A 157 -15.88 -6.18 3.86
CA LEU A 157 -16.11 -6.32 2.42
C LEU A 157 -15.00 -7.12 1.73
N GLN A 158 -13.76 -7.01 2.20
CA GLN A 158 -12.63 -7.80 1.72
C GLN A 158 -12.81 -9.28 2.07
N HIS A 159 -13.17 -9.62 3.31
CA HIS A 159 -13.49 -11.00 3.71
C HIS A 159 -14.67 -11.56 2.92
N SER A 160 -15.70 -10.75 2.67
CA SER A 160 -16.84 -11.14 1.84
C SER A 160 -16.40 -11.48 0.41
N TYR A 161 -15.50 -10.68 -0.16
CA TYR A 161 -14.94 -10.91 -1.50
C TYR A 161 -14.11 -12.20 -1.57
N GLU A 162 -13.27 -12.45 -0.56
CA GLU A 162 -12.50 -13.69 -0.44
C GLU A 162 -13.42 -14.92 -0.33
N GLY A 163 -14.56 -14.78 0.33
CA GLY A 163 -15.61 -15.79 0.36
C GLY A 163 -16.15 -16.12 -1.05
N PHE A 164 -16.43 -15.11 -1.87
CA PHE A 164 -16.84 -15.31 -3.27
C PHE A 164 -15.74 -15.96 -4.11
N GLU A 165 -14.49 -15.56 -3.96
CA GLU A 165 -13.37 -16.17 -4.67
C GLU A 165 -13.17 -17.64 -4.27
N SER A 166 -13.29 -17.95 -2.98
CA SER A 166 -13.25 -19.33 -2.51
C SER A 166 -14.39 -20.16 -3.10
N GLN A 167 -15.62 -19.63 -3.12
CA GLN A 167 -16.76 -20.31 -3.77
C GLN A 167 -16.51 -20.52 -5.26
N ARG A 168 -16.02 -19.51 -5.98
CA ARG A 168 -15.68 -19.62 -7.41
C ARG A 168 -14.67 -20.74 -7.70
N LEU A 169 -13.70 -20.94 -6.82
CA LEU A 169 -12.68 -21.97 -6.99
C LEU A 169 -13.20 -23.39 -6.72
N HIS A 170 -14.21 -23.54 -5.86
CA HIS A 170 -14.72 -24.85 -5.43
C HIS A 170 -16.05 -25.25 -6.10
N ASP A 171 -16.96 -24.31 -6.30
CA ASP A 171 -18.30 -24.50 -6.86
C ASP A 171 -18.45 -23.75 -8.19
N GLN A 172 -19.03 -24.42 -9.20
CA GLN A 172 -19.13 -23.89 -10.57
C GLN A 172 -20.17 -22.77 -10.75
N SER A 173 -20.90 -22.37 -9.70
CA SER A 173 -21.93 -21.33 -9.77
C SER A 173 -21.59 -20.14 -8.90
N ILE A 174 -21.37 -18.99 -9.53
CA ILE A 174 -21.19 -17.69 -8.88
C ILE A 174 -22.42 -16.83 -9.16
N ASP A 175 -22.97 -16.20 -8.13
CA ASP A 175 -23.94 -15.13 -8.32
C ASP A 175 -23.21 -13.82 -8.68
N PHE A 176 -23.15 -13.54 -9.99
CA PHE A 176 -22.51 -12.33 -10.51
C PHE A 176 -23.23 -11.04 -10.10
N ILE A 177 -24.53 -11.08 -9.79
CA ILE A 177 -25.26 -9.90 -9.33
C ILE A 177 -24.86 -9.58 -7.89
N ALA A 178 -24.77 -10.59 -7.03
CA ALA A 178 -24.30 -10.42 -5.66
C ALA A 178 -22.84 -9.92 -5.63
N LEU A 179 -21.96 -10.48 -6.47
CA LEU A 179 -20.57 -10.01 -6.60
C LEU A 179 -20.51 -8.54 -7.08
N TYR A 180 -21.32 -8.16 -8.07
CA TYR A 180 -21.37 -6.78 -8.55
C TYR A 180 -21.79 -5.81 -7.45
N GLN A 181 -22.83 -6.14 -6.67
CA GLN A 181 -23.29 -5.32 -5.55
C GLN A 181 -22.22 -5.20 -4.46
N LEU A 182 -21.48 -6.27 -4.18
CA LEU A 182 -20.37 -6.25 -3.23
C LEU A 182 -19.27 -5.29 -3.69
N LEU A 183 -18.87 -5.36 -4.95
CA LEU A 183 -17.86 -4.47 -5.53
C LEU A 183 -18.31 -3.01 -5.48
N GLN A 184 -19.58 -2.72 -5.80
CA GLN A 184 -20.12 -1.36 -5.67
C GLN A 184 -20.07 -0.83 -4.24
N ARG A 185 -20.41 -1.65 -3.24
CA ARG A 185 -20.33 -1.25 -1.83
C ARG A 185 -18.89 -0.98 -1.42
N ARG A 186 -17.94 -1.82 -1.87
CA ARG A 186 -16.52 -1.62 -1.63
C ARG A 186 -16.03 -0.31 -2.23
N ASP A 187 -16.38 -0.03 -3.47
CA ASP A 187 -15.98 1.22 -4.15
C ASP A 187 -16.54 2.44 -3.42
N ALA A 188 -17.81 2.40 -3.00
CA ALA A 188 -18.43 3.48 -2.24
C ALA A 188 -17.73 3.71 -0.88
N VAL A 189 -17.41 2.65 -0.14
CA VAL A 189 -16.69 2.78 1.14
C VAL A 189 -15.26 3.28 0.93
N ARG A 190 -14.56 2.87 -0.14
CA ARG A 190 -13.23 3.40 -0.49
C ARG A 190 -13.32 4.90 -0.80
N GLU A 191 -14.30 5.34 -1.58
CA GLU A 191 -14.51 6.74 -1.89
C GLU A 191 -14.80 7.57 -0.63
N ASP A 192 -15.63 7.06 0.28
CA ASP A 192 -15.92 7.71 1.57
C ASP A 192 -14.67 7.78 2.46
N ALA A 193 -13.85 6.73 2.47
CA ALA A 193 -12.58 6.72 3.18
C ALA A 193 -11.62 7.78 2.64
N GLU A 194 -11.40 7.82 1.33
CA GLU A 194 -10.54 8.82 0.68
C GLU A 194 -11.02 10.25 0.96
N LYS A 195 -12.33 10.52 0.82
CA LYS A 195 -12.91 11.83 1.15
C LYS A 195 -12.69 12.22 2.61
N THR A 196 -12.85 11.28 3.53
CA THR A 196 -12.68 11.51 4.97
C THR A 196 -11.21 11.78 5.31
N SER A 197 -10.27 11.00 4.75
CA SER A 197 -8.83 11.23 4.89
C SER A 197 -8.42 12.59 4.34
N MET A 198 -8.93 12.98 3.17
CA MET A 198 -8.69 14.30 2.58
C MET A 198 -9.25 15.44 3.43
N ALA A 199 -10.43 15.25 4.03
CA ALA A 199 -11.04 16.22 4.94
C ALA A 199 -10.17 16.41 6.20
N LEU A 200 -9.69 15.32 6.81
CA LEU A 200 -8.74 15.37 7.92
C LEU A 200 -7.46 16.12 7.54
N VAL A 201 -6.80 15.74 6.44
CA VAL A 201 -5.59 16.40 5.95
C VAL A 201 -5.81 17.90 5.74
N ARG A 202 -6.96 18.28 5.15
CA ARG A 202 -7.31 19.69 4.96
C ARG A 202 -7.41 20.43 6.30
N GLN A 203 -8.04 19.85 7.32
CA GLN A 203 -8.14 20.48 8.65
C GLN A 203 -6.76 20.62 9.30
N ILE A 204 -5.90 19.60 9.21
CA ILE A 204 -4.52 19.65 9.70
C ILE A 204 -3.77 20.82 9.07
N LEU A 205 -3.87 20.97 7.73
CA LEU A 205 -3.21 22.07 7.02
C LEU A 205 -3.67 23.46 7.48
N HIS A 206 -4.91 23.61 7.95
CA HIS A 206 -5.40 24.89 8.49
C HIS A 206 -4.76 25.24 9.84
N VAL A 207 -4.40 24.23 10.65
CA VAL A 207 -3.72 24.41 11.94
C VAL A 207 -2.22 24.74 11.75
N LEU A 208 -1.61 24.21 10.70
CA LEU A 208 -0.19 24.38 10.41
C LEU A 208 0.12 25.77 9.80
N ARG A 209 1.29 26.31 10.13
CA ARG A 209 1.88 27.49 9.47
C ARG A 209 2.38 27.14 8.07
N PRO A 210 2.56 28.12 7.17
CA PRO A 210 3.04 27.86 5.80
C PRO A 210 4.27 26.96 5.72
N GLU A 211 5.34 27.22 6.48
CA GLU A 211 6.55 26.38 6.40
C GLU A 211 6.32 24.95 6.92
N GLN A 212 5.39 24.77 7.86
CA GLN A 212 5.03 23.46 8.41
C GLN A 212 4.16 22.67 7.42
N ARG A 213 3.30 23.36 6.64
CA ARG A 213 2.45 22.74 5.61
C ARG A 213 3.30 22.08 4.53
N ASP A 214 4.34 22.76 4.06
CA ASP A 214 5.22 22.22 3.02
C ASP A 214 5.93 20.94 3.49
N ARG A 215 6.45 20.95 4.73
CA ARG A 215 7.05 19.76 5.33
C ARG A 215 6.02 18.62 5.48
N PHE A 216 4.78 18.96 5.86
CA PHE A 216 3.73 17.96 6.09
C PHE A 216 3.27 17.33 4.76
N ILE A 217 3.12 18.13 3.71
CA ILE A 217 2.80 17.62 2.37
C ILE A 217 3.93 16.72 1.86
N LEU A 218 5.19 17.12 2.05
CA LEU A 218 6.35 16.31 1.69
C LEU A 218 6.36 14.97 2.45
N LEU A 219 5.96 14.98 3.72
CA LEU A 219 5.81 13.78 4.55
C LEU A 219 4.76 12.82 3.98
N LEU A 220 3.59 13.33 3.59
CA LEU A 220 2.53 12.52 2.99
C LEU A 220 2.94 11.93 1.63
N ASN A 221 3.57 12.74 0.77
CA ASN A 221 4.01 12.28 -0.55
C ASN A 221 5.06 11.17 -0.48
N GLN A 222 5.96 11.22 0.51
CA GLN A 222 6.97 10.19 0.72
C GLN A 222 6.38 8.88 1.26
N ALA A 223 5.34 8.96 2.10
CA ALA A 223 4.65 7.78 2.58
C ALA A 223 3.83 7.08 1.48
N HIS A 224 3.38 7.84 0.47
CA HIS A 224 2.57 7.33 -0.64
C HIS A 224 3.39 6.69 -1.77
N THR A 225 4.73 6.74 -1.73
CA THR A 225 5.53 6.09 -2.76
C THR A 225 5.58 4.60 -2.42
N PRO A 226 4.84 3.71 -3.12
CA PRO A 226 5.00 2.27 -2.93
C PRO A 226 6.48 1.96 -3.20
N SER A 227 7.10 1.17 -2.33
CA SER A 227 8.47 0.72 -2.54
C SER A 227 8.53 -0.05 -3.87
N VAL A 228 8.94 0.64 -4.94
CA VAL A 228 9.10 0.09 -6.30
C VAL A 228 10.17 -1.02 -6.32
N ALA A 229 10.89 -1.23 -5.21
CA ALA A 229 11.91 -2.27 -5.06
C ALA A 229 11.38 -3.72 -5.11
N ALA A 230 10.06 -3.96 -5.11
CA ALA A 230 9.49 -5.30 -5.25
C ALA A 230 9.02 -5.66 -6.68
N ALA A 231 9.02 -4.72 -7.62
CA ALA A 231 8.71 -5.03 -9.02
C ALA A 231 9.97 -5.55 -9.72
N THR A 232 10.24 -6.86 -9.60
CA THR A 232 11.21 -7.51 -10.48
C THR A 232 10.75 -7.27 -11.92
N PRO A 233 11.54 -6.64 -12.81
CA PRO A 233 11.14 -6.44 -14.19
C PRO A 233 10.86 -7.81 -14.80
N TRP A 234 9.64 -8.00 -15.30
CA TRP A 234 9.23 -9.23 -15.96
C TRP A 234 10.16 -9.49 -17.15
N THR A 235 10.97 -10.55 -17.05
CA THR A 235 11.75 -11.08 -18.17
C THR A 235 10.84 -12.02 -18.96
N PRO A 236 10.59 -11.76 -20.26
CA PRO A 236 9.85 -12.69 -21.09
C PRO A 236 10.58 -14.06 -21.13
N PRO A 237 9.84 -15.19 -21.12
CA PRO A 237 10.45 -16.50 -21.29
C PRO A 237 11.13 -16.60 -22.66
N PRO A 238 12.26 -17.32 -22.77
CA PRO A 238 12.98 -17.46 -24.03
C PRO A 238 12.12 -18.16 -25.08
N THR A 239 12.06 -17.58 -26.27
CA THR A 239 11.35 -18.14 -27.43
C THR A 239 11.95 -19.50 -27.79
N PRO A 240 11.16 -20.58 -27.90
CA PRO A 240 11.68 -21.86 -28.35
C PRO A 240 12.19 -21.74 -29.79
N MET A 241 13.45 -22.13 -30.01
CA MET A 241 14.04 -22.20 -31.35
C MET A 241 13.30 -23.26 -32.17
N PRO A 242 12.97 -22.99 -33.45
CA PRO A 242 12.39 -23.98 -34.33
C PRO A 242 13.41 -25.11 -34.57
N THR A 243 12.97 -26.36 -34.34
CA THR A 243 13.68 -27.59 -34.69
C THR A 243 13.40 -27.99 -36.13
#